data_AF-A0A454VY76-F1
#
_entry.id   AF-A0A454VY76-F1
#
_cell.length_a   1.000
_cell.length_b   1.000
_cell.length_c   1.000
_cell.angle_alpha   90.00
_cell.angle_beta   90.00
_cell.angle_gamma   90.00
#
_symmetry.space_group_name_H-M   'P 1'
#
loop_
_entity.id
_entity.type
_entity.pdbx_description
1 polymer ?
#
loop_
_entity_poly.entity_id
_entity_poly.type
_entity_poly.pdbx_seq_one_letter_code
_entity_poly.pdbx_strand_id
1 'polypeptide(L)'
;MSKAPEGIDPDQLTVVARRVLLDGLTALSPHLEALTVVGAQAVYLRTPDAAIRNSPFTSDGDLSIDPDLLGPQPLLDASLREAGFRLKQDSQPGLWEREETIGDQVVPVEL
;
A
#
# COMPACT_ATOMS: atom_id res chain seq x y z
N MET A 1 3.72 -8.95 12.42
CA MET A 1 3.17 -10.03 11.59
C MET A 1 1.78 -9.60 11.19
N SER A 2 1.57 -9.29 9.91
CA SER A 2 0.26 -8.91 9.37
C SER A 2 -0.77 -10.02 9.67
N LYS A 3 -1.99 -9.63 10.04
CA LYS A 3 -3.08 -10.57 10.30
C LYS A 3 -4.19 -10.27 9.29
N ALA A 4 -4.60 -11.29 8.55
CA ALA A 4 -5.81 -11.18 7.75
C ALA A 4 -7.02 -10.98 8.68
N PRO A 5 -7.99 -10.11 8.33
CA PRO A 5 -9.27 -10.06 9.01
C PRO A 5 -9.95 -11.42 9.02
N GLU A 6 -10.82 -11.65 9.99
CA GLU A 6 -11.53 -12.93 10.12
C GLU A 6 -12.39 -13.21 8.88
N GLY A 7 -12.24 -14.40 8.31
CA GLY A 7 -12.97 -14.82 7.11
C GLY A 7 -12.40 -14.31 5.78
N ILE A 8 -11.30 -13.56 5.80
CA ILE A 8 -10.59 -13.13 4.59
C ILE A 8 -9.48 -14.12 4.24
N ASP A 9 -9.47 -14.60 3.00
CA ASP A 9 -8.37 -15.39 2.46
C ASP A 9 -7.11 -14.51 2.35
N PRO A 10 -6.00 -14.88 3.03
CA PRO A 10 -4.74 -14.16 2.95
C PRO A 10 -4.25 -13.96 1.50
N ASP A 11 -4.42 -14.94 0.63
CA ASP A 11 -3.90 -14.82 -0.75
C ASP A 11 -4.68 -13.74 -1.52
N GLN A 12 -6.00 -13.67 -1.34
CA GLN A 12 -6.83 -12.61 -1.91
C GLN A 12 -6.46 -11.24 -1.35
N LEU A 13 -6.25 -11.13 -0.03
CA LEU A 13 -5.85 -9.88 0.60
C LEU A 13 -4.46 -9.43 0.15
N THR A 14 -3.51 -10.33 -0.14
CA THR A 14 -2.22 -9.95 -0.73
C THR A 14 -2.37 -9.35 -2.13
N VAL A 15 -3.25 -9.92 -2.96
CA VAL A 15 -3.55 -9.39 -4.30
C VAL A 15 -4.16 -8.00 -4.20
N VAL A 16 -5.10 -7.80 -3.27
CA VAL A 16 -5.73 -6.50 -3.05
C VAL A 16 -4.76 -5.48 -2.48
N ALA A 17 -3.94 -5.84 -1.49
CA ALA A 17 -2.88 -4.99 -0.95
C ALA A 17 -1.92 -4.53 -2.04
N ARG A 18 -1.53 -5.43 -2.96
CA ARG A 18 -0.70 -5.07 -4.11
C ARG A 18 -1.41 -4.11 -5.06
N ARG A 19 -2.73 -4.28 -5.29
CA ARG A 19 -3.52 -3.34 -6.10
C ARG A 19 -3.56 -1.96 -5.45
N VAL A 20 -3.81 -1.88 -4.15
CA VAL A 20 -3.81 -0.63 -3.38
C VAL A 20 -2.45 0.08 -3.48
N LEU A 21 -1.34 -0.64 -3.35
CA LEU A 21 0.01 -0.09 -3.58
C LEU A 21 0.18 0.48 -5.00
N LEU A 22 -0.24 -0.28 -6.02
CA LEU A 22 -0.11 0.15 -7.42
C LEU A 22 -0.99 1.36 -7.74
N ASP A 23 -2.18 1.44 -7.17
CA ASP A 23 -3.07 2.58 -7.32
C ASP A 23 -2.52 3.83 -6.62
N GLY A 24 -1.90 3.66 -5.44
CA GLY A 24 -1.15 4.71 -4.76
C GLY A 24 0.02 5.23 -5.60
N LEU A 25 0.83 4.33 -6.17
CA LEU A 25 1.92 4.71 -7.08
C LEU A 25 1.41 5.41 -8.34
N THR A 26 0.25 5.01 -8.87
CA THR A 26 -0.39 5.63 -10.02
C THR A 26 -0.86 7.05 -9.68
N ALA A 27 -1.51 7.22 -8.53
CA ALA A 27 -1.94 8.53 -8.02
C ALA A 27 -0.76 9.48 -7.80
N LEU A 28 0.37 8.94 -7.34
CA LEU A 28 1.60 9.68 -7.09
C LEU A 28 2.57 9.68 -8.28
N SER A 29 2.09 9.35 -9.49
CA SER A 29 2.94 9.24 -10.69
C SER A 29 3.79 10.48 -11.02
N PRO A 30 3.40 11.73 -10.71
CA PRO A 30 4.27 12.90 -10.89
C PRO A 30 5.52 12.90 -10.00
N HIS A 31 5.59 12.03 -8.99
CA HIS A 31 6.64 11.99 -7.98
C HIS A 31 7.38 10.65 -7.92
N LEU A 32 7.26 9.78 -8.94
CA LEU A 32 7.85 8.43 -8.90
C LEU A 32 9.36 8.41 -8.59
N GLU A 33 10.11 9.42 -9.05
CA GLU A 33 11.55 9.51 -8.75
C GLU A 33 11.84 9.67 -7.24
N ALA A 34 10.90 10.23 -6.48
CA ALA A 34 10.98 10.38 -5.03
C ALA A 34 10.48 9.15 -4.26
N LEU A 35 9.89 8.15 -4.92
CA LEU A 35 9.21 7.04 -4.24
C LEU A 35 10.02 5.74 -4.31
N THR A 36 10.08 5.05 -3.18
CA THR A 36 10.63 3.69 -3.09
C THR A 36 9.60 2.77 -2.46
N VAL A 37 9.26 1.67 -3.13
CA VAL A 37 8.48 0.58 -2.52
C VAL A 37 9.33 -0.06 -1.42
N VAL A 38 8.81 -0.10 -0.20
CA VAL A 38 9.45 -0.71 0.97
C VAL A 38 8.54 -1.79 1.55
N GLY A 39 8.84 -2.27 2.77
CA GLY A 39 8.03 -3.27 3.44
C GLY A 39 8.02 -4.64 2.76
N ALA A 40 7.00 -5.43 3.05
CA ALA A 40 6.91 -6.82 2.58
C ALA A 40 6.74 -6.92 1.06
N GLN A 41 6.01 -5.98 0.43
CA GLN A 41 5.85 -5.93 -1.03
C GLN A 41 7.22 -5.78 -1.73
N ALA A 42 8.13 -4.96 -1.20
CA ALA A 42 9.48 -4.82 -1.72
C ALA A 42 10.29 -6.12 -1.60
N VAL A 43 10.18 -6.81 -0.46
CA VAL A 43 10.86 -8.10 -0.25
C VAL A 43 10.35 -9.13 -1.27
N TYR A 44 9.04 -9.30 -1.38
CA TYR A 44 8.44 -10.25 -2.33
C TYR A 44 8.81 -9.94 -3.79
N LEU A 45 8.87 -8.65 -4.15
CA LEU A 45 9.32 -8.22 -5.48
C LEU A 45 10.78 -8.60 -5.76
N ARG A 46 11.66 -8.54 -4.75
CA ARG A 46 13.10 -8.79 -4.90
C ARG A 46 13.51 -10.23 -4.67
N THR A 47 12.65 -11.06 -4.10
CA THR A 47 12.97 -12.46 -3.77
C THR A 47 11.90 -13.45 -4.27
N PRO A 48 11.55 -13.47 -5.57
CA PRO A 48 10.50 -14.33 -6.09
C PRO A 48 10.80 -15.82 -5.92
N ASP A 49 12.08 -16.20 -5.93
CA ASP A 49 12.54 -17.59 -5.83
C ASP A 49 13.00 -17.99 -4.42
N ALA A 50 12.82 -17.11 -3.42
CA ALA A 50 13.21 -17.42 -2.06
C ALA A 50 12.30 -18.50 -1.45
N ALA A 51 12.91 -19.54 -0.89
CA ALA A 51 12.19 -20.54 -0.13
C ALA A 51 11.76 -19.97 1.23
N ILE A 52 10.54 -19.42 1.30
CA ILE A 52 9.93 -18.96 2.55
C ILE A 52 9.16 -20.14 3.16
N ARG A 53 9.39 -20.42 4.46
CA ARG A 53 8.78 -21.58 5.15
C ARG A 53 7.25 -21.52 5.25
N ASN A 54 6.68 -20.32 5.13
CA ASN A 54 5.24 -20.05 5.21
C ASN A 54 4.81 -19.37 3.89
N SER A 55 3.53 -19.49 3.50
CA SER A 55 3.00 -18.73 2.36
C SER A 55 3.22 -17.22 2.64
N PRO A 56 4.01 -16.52 1.83
CA PRO A 56 4.26 -15.09 2.03
C PRO A 56 2.97 -14.31 1.83
N PHE A 57 2.48 -13.70 2.91
CA PHE A 57 1.28 -12.87 2.95
C PHE A 57 1.64 -11.45 3.38
N THR A 58 0.96 -10.43 2.83
CA THR A 58 0.95 -9.07 3.36
C THR A 58 -0.42 -8.41 3.15
N SER A 59 -0.83 -7.54 4.08
CA SER A 59 -2.16 -6.91 4.08
C SER A 59 -2.16 -5.46 3.60
N ASP A 60 -0.99 -4.94 3.25
CA ASP A 60 -0.70 -3.52 3.07
C ASP A 60 0.35 -3.31 1.96
N GLY A 61 0.53 -2.04 1.61
CA GLY A 61 1.68 -1.54 0.86
C GLY A 61 2.40 -0.48 1.69
N ASP A 62 3.70 -0.30 1.44
CA ASP A 62 4.49 0.74 2.07
C ASP A 62 5.31 1.50 1.03
N LEU A 63 5.32 2.83 1.15
CA LEU A 63 6.16 3.72 0.35
C LEU A 63 7.08 4.54 1.26
N SER A 64 8.36 4.61 0.90
CA SER A 64 9.28 5.62 1.40
C SER A 64 9.39 6.77 0.41
N ILE A 65 9.53 7.99 0.92
CA ILE A 65 9.57 9.23 0.15
C ILE A 65 10.89 9.93 0.42
N ASP A 66 11.62 10.24 -0.65
CA ASP A 66 12.77 11.14 -0.62
C ASP A 66 12.30 12.59 -0.80
N PRO A 67 12.30 13.42 0.26
CA PRO A 67 11.80 14.79 0.17
C PRO A 67 12.65 15.70 -0.72
N ASP A 68 13.93 15.37 -0.96
CA ASP A 68 14.82 16.18 -1.79
C ASP A 68 14.48 16.07 -3.29
N LEU A 69 13.73 15.02 -3.67
CA LEU A 69 13.27 14.76 -5.03
C LEU A 69 11.81 15.18 -5.27
N LEU A 70 11.11 15.67 -4.24
CA LEU A 70 9.75 16.18 -4.39
C LEU A 70 9.73 17.53 -5.11
N GLY A 71 8.72 17.72 -5.96
CA GLY A 71 8.45 19.02 -6.56
C GLY A 71 8.04 20.07 -5.52
N PRO A 72 8.08 21.37 -5.86
CA PRO A 72 7.83 22.46 -4.90
C PRO A 72 6.40 22.48 -4.34
N GLN A 73 5.45 21.82 -5.01
CA GLN A 73 4.07 21.64 -4.55
C GLN A 73 3.69 20.17 -4.73
N PRO A 74 4.12 19.28 -3.83
CA PRO A 74 3.99 17.84 -4.05
C PRO A 74 2.54 17.35 -3.86
N LEU A 75 1.73 18.04 -3.04
CA LEU A 75 0.28 17.81 -2.87
C LEU A 75 -0.14 16.33 -2.77
N LEU A 76 0.72 15.51 -2.14
CA LEU A 76 0.58 14.05 -2.10
C LEU A 76 -0.74 13.62 -1.47
N ASP A 77 -1.16 14.35 -0.43
CA ASP A 77 -2.42 14.12 0.26
C ASP A 77 -3.64 14.37 -0.64
N ALA A 78 -3.58 15.41 -1.48
CA ALA A 78 -4.65 15.71 -2.43
C ALA A 78 -4.72 14.62 -3.51
N SER A 79 -3.59 14.19 -4.06
CA SER A 79 -3.52 13.12 -5.05
C SER A 79 -4.05 11.78 -4.51
N LEU A 80 -3.68 11.42 -3.26
CA LEU A 80 -4.20 10.21 -2.62
C LEU A 80 -5.70 10.31 -2.35
N ARG A 81 -6.20 11.45 -1.89
CA ARG A 81 -7.64 11.68 -1.69
C ARG A 81 -8.44 11.58 -3.00
N GLU A 82 -7.90 12.14 -4.09
CA GLU A 82 -8.52 12.03 -5.42
C GLU A 82 -8.59 10.57 -5.89
N ALA A 83 -7.60 9.75 -5.53
CA ALA A 83 -7.57 8.31 -5.78
C ALA A 83 -8.41 7.47 -4.78
N GLY A 84 -9.19 8.12 -3.92
CA GLY A 84 -10.12 7.48 -2.99
C GLY A 84 -9.49 7.02 -1.66
N PHE A 85 -8.22 7.35 -1.41
CA PHE A 85 -7.61 7.08 -0.11
C PHE A 85 -8.06 8.10 0.93
N ARG A 86 -8.04 7.67 2.18
CA ARG A 86 -8.28 8.52 3.35
C ARG A 86 -7.15 8.35 4.35
N LEU A 87 -6.90 9.37 5.16
CA LEU A 87 -6.05 9.22 6.32
C LEU A 87 -6.74 8.25 7.28
N LYS A 88 -6.00 7.23 7.72
CA LYS A 88 -6.50 6.27 8.70
C LYS A 88 -6.71 6.93 10.06
N GLN A 89 -5.85 7.89 10.42
CA GLN A 89 -5.95 8.69 11.64
C GLN A 89 -5.50 10.12 11.36
N ASP A 90 -6.35 11.11 11.66
CA ASP A 90 -6.06 12.53 11.41
C ASP A 90 -4.79 13.02 12.14
N SER A 91 -4.45 12.42 13.28
CA SER A 91 -3.26 12.78 14.07
C SER A 91 -1.97 12.06 13.63
N GLN A 92 -2.04 11.15 12.65
CA GLN A 92 -0.90 10.36 12.21
C GLN A 92 -0.69 10.51 10.69
N PRO A 93 0.11 11.51 10.25
CA PRO A 93 0.40 11.67 8.83
C PRO A 93 1.14 10.44 8.29
N GLY A 94 0.85 10.09 7.05
CA GLY A 94 1.52 9.00 6.34
C GLY A 94 0.89 7.62 6.50
N LEU A 95 -0.19 7.45 7.28
CA LEU A 95 -1.00 6.24 7.25
C LEU A 95 -2.25 6.49 6.41
N TRP A 96 -2.29 5.87 5.23
CA TRP A 96 -3.42 5.95 4.32
C TRP A 96 -4.12 4.61 4.24
N GLU A 97 -5.41 4.65 3.95
CA GLU A 97 -6.17 3.43 3.68
C GLU A 97 -7.22 3.68 2.60
N ARG A 98 -7.63 2.60 1.95
CA ARG A 98 -8.77 2.60 1.04
C ARG A 98 -9.63 1.37 1.31
N GLU A 99 -10.95 1.54 1.22
CA GLU A 99 -11.88 0.43 1.31
C GLU A 99 -11.84 -0.40 0.04
N GLU A 100 -11.66 -1.71 0.21
CA GLU A 100 -11.63 -2.68 -0.87
C GLU A 100 -12.61 -3.81 -0.57
N THR A 101 -13.25 -4.33 -1.62
CA THR A 101 -14.15 -5.47 -1.50
C THR A 101 -13.38 -6.77 -1.73
N ILE A 102 -13.37 -7.65 -0.74
CA ILE A 102 -12.77 -8.99 -0.79
C ILE A 102 -13.87 -10.02 -0.49
N GLY A 103 -14.30 -10.75 -1.51
CA GLY A 103 -15.51 -11.58 -1.42
C GLY A 103 -16.73 -10.72 -1.13
N ASP A 104 -17.44 -11.01 -0.04
CA ASP A 104 -18.63 -10.27 0.40
C ASP A 104 -18.31 -9.24 1.52
N GLN A 105 -17.04 -9.02 1.83
CA GLN A 105 -16.61 -8.11 2.89
C GLN A 105 -15.95 -6.86 2.33
N VAL A 106 -16.20 -5.71 2.97
CA VAL A 106 -15.45 -4.48 2.76
C VAL A 106 -14.35 -4.39 3.81
N VAL A 107 -13.11 -4.30 3.36
CA VAL A 107 -11.91 -4.32 4.18
C VAL A 107 -11.12 -3.03 3.94
N PRO A 108 -10.77 -2.26 4.98
CA PRO A 108 -9.80 -1.18 4.84
C PRO A 108 -8.40 -1.78 4.60
N VAL A 109 -7.74 -1.35 3.53
CA VAL A 109 -6.41 -1.81 3.14
C VAL A 109 -5.46 -0.62 3.17
N GLU A 110 -4.35 -0.78 3.87
CA GLU A 110 -3.41 0.29 4.18
C GLU A 110 -2.37 0.50 3.06
N LEU A 111 -1.98 1.76 2.88
CA LEU A 111 -0.88 2.27 2.07
C LEU A 111 0.03 3.19 2.90
#